data_AF-A0AAU5JWS0-F1
#
_entry.id   AF-A0AAU5JWS0-F1
#
_cell.length_a   1.000
_cell.length_b   1.000
_cell.length_c   1.000
_cell.angle_alpha   90.00
_cell.angle_beta   90.00
_cell.angle_gamma   90.00
#
_symmetry.space_group_name_H-M   'P 1'
#
loop_
_entity.id
_entity.type
_entity.pdbx_description
1 polymer ?
#
loop_
_entity_poly.entity_id
_entity_poly.type
_entity_poly.pdbx_seq_one_letter_code
_entity_poly.pdbx_strand_id
1 'polypeptide(L)'
;MALKDHYRATRGGRKDLLRDIRPGDHLFVINEHAGNWGPARTYSEWIVTDKKAPFTGHPLAQSPSHGGFDSVPSLLARERDIYTTRPNVPNLGVRDSHNAFSDVAHQAARRVAEKHAEEAAADMARLYKAVGRR
;
A
#
# COMPACT_ATOMS: atom_id res chain seq x y z
N MET A 1 -2.97 -26.27 12.85
CA MET A 1 -2.53 -26.77 11.52
C MET A 1 -1.62 -25.71 10.96
N ALA A 2 -0.51 -26.09 10.34
CA ALA A 2 0.35 -25.14 9.64
C ALA A 2 -0.33 -24.71 8.34
N LEU A 3 -0.16 -23.44 7.96
CA LEU A 3 -0.55 -22.95 6.65
C LEU A 3 0.23 -23.67 5.55
N LYS A 4 -0.42 -23.93 4.42
CA LYS A 4 0.28 -24.32 3.18
C LYS A 4 0.96 -23.09 2.59
N ASP A 5 2.04 -23.29 1.85
CA ASP A 5 2.77 -22.19 1.19
C ASP A 5 1.92 -21.40 0.20
N HIS A 6 0.96 -22.07 -0.45
CA HIS A 6 0.08 -21.47 -1.44
C HIS A 6 -1.30 -22.14 -1.46
N TYR A 7 -2.31 -21.35 -1.83
CA TYR A 7 -3.69 -21.77 -2.04
C TYR A 7 -4.19 -21.23 -3.38
N ARG A 8 -4.82 -22.10 -4.18
CA ARG A 8 -5.40 -21.76 -5.47
C ARG A 8 -6.92 -21.70 -5.41
N ALA A 9 -7.54 -20.86 -6.23
CA ALA A 9 -8.99 -20.68 -6.37
C ALA A 9 -9.70 -21.88 -7.00
N THR A 10 -9.58 -23.02 -6.35
CA THR A 10 -10.34 -24.25 -6.60
C THR A 10 -11.26 -24.50 -5.42
N ARG A 11 -12.28 -25.35 -5.59
CA ARG A 11 -13.18 -25.75 -4.49
C ARG A 11 -12.40 -26.36 -3.31
N GLY A 12 -11.38 -27.17 -3.61
CA GLY A 12 -10.49 -27.76 -2.61
C GLY A 12 -9.60 -26.73 -1.93
N GLY A 13 -8.94 -25.87 -2.71
CA GLY A 13 -8.07 -24.80 -2.18
C GLY A 13 -8.82 -23.81 -1.29
N ARG A 14 -10.06 -23.43 -1.65
CA ARG A 14 -10.92 -22.60 -0.79
C ARG A 14 -11.25 -23.28 0.53
N LYS A 15 -11.60 -24.57 0.50
CA LYS A 15 -11.94 -25.34 1.71
C LYS A 15 -10.73 -25.49 2.62
N ASP A 16 -9.57 -25.81 2.05
CA ASP A 16 -8.32 -25.93 2.78
C ASP A 16 -7.91 -24.60 3.41
N LEU A 17 -7.93 -23.51 2.64
CA LEU A 17 -7.62 -22.16 3.12
C LEU A 17 -8.48 -21.82 4.35
N LEU A 18 -9.81 -21.96 4.23
CA LEU A 18 -10.73 -21.65 5.33
C LEU A 18 -10.56 -22.54 6.57
N ARG A 19 -10.07 -23.78 6.41
CA ARG A 19 -9.78 -24.67 7.54
C ARG A 19 -8.52 -24.22 8.27
N ASP A 20 -7.49 -23.88 7.50
CA ASP A 20 -6.13 -23.70 7.99
C ASP A 20 -5.92 -22.31 8.58
N ILE A 21 -6.55 -21.26 8.02
CA ILE A 21 -6.33 -19.87 8.46
C ILE A 21 -6.80 -19.57 9.89
N ARG A 22 -6.12 -18.61 10.50
CA ARG A 22 -6.35 -18.06 11.83
C ARG A 22 -6.15 -16.53 11.84
N PRO A 23 -6.77 -15.81 12.78
CA PRO A 23 -6.48 -14.40 12.98
C PRO A 23 -4.98 -14.16 13.22
N GLY A 24 -4.42 -13.15 12.57
CA GLY A 24 -2.99 -12.84 12.56
C GLY A 24 -2.20 -13.43 11.39
N ASP A 25 -2.78 -14.36 10.63
CA ASP A 25 -2.08 -14.96 9.49
C ASP A 25 -1.89 -13.95 8.35
N HIS A 26 -0.69 -13.96 7.77
CA HIS A 26 -0.33 -13.12 6.63
C HIS A 26 -0.61 -13.85 5.32
N LEU A 27 -1.34 -13.17 4.44
CA LEU A 27 -1.70 -13.63 3.10
C LEU A 27 -1.08 -12.65 2.09
N PHE A 28 -0.35 -13.20 1.13
CA PHE A 28 0.34 -12.45 0.10
C PHE A 28 -0.26 -12.75 -1.26
N VAL A 29 -0.54 -11.70 -2.02
CA VAL A 29 -1.08 -11.77 -3.38
C VAL A 29 -0.04 -11.20 -4.32
N ILE A 30 0.28 -11.90 -5.41
CA ILE A 30 1.21 -11.40 -6.42
C ILE A 30 0.41 -10.64 -7.49
N ASN A 31 0.72 -9.36 -7.68
CA ASN A 31 0.17 -8.55 -8.75
C ASN A 31 1.17 -8.50 -9.90
N GLU A 32 0.71 -8.81 -11.11
CA GLU A 32 1.47 -8.64 -12.34
C GLU A 32 0.98 -7.38 -13.07
N HIS A 33 1.90 -6.49 -13.44
CA HIS A 33 1.58 -5.26 -14.17
C HIS A 33 2.67 -4.90 -15.18
N ALA A 34 2.32 -4.08 -16.16
CA ALA A 34 3.30 -3.52 -17.09
C ALA A 34 4.14 -2.45 -16.38
N GLY A 35 5.46 -2.65 -16.31
CA GLY A 35 6.42 -1.67 -15.82
C GLY A 35 7.13 -0.95 -16.97
N ASN A 36 7.90 0.09 -16.63
CA ASN A 36 8.64 0.91 -17.60
C ASN A 36 9.69 0.11 -18.42
N TRP A 37 10.09 -1.08 -17.94
CA TRP A 37 11.13 -1.92 -18.55
C TRP A 37 10.66 -3.34 -18.88
N GLY A 38 9.34 -3.57 -18.93
CA GLY A 38 8.74 -4.88 -19.15
C GLY A 38 7.80 -5.33 -18.02
N PRO A 39 7.36 -6.59 -18.02
CA PRO A 39 6.45 -7.10 -17.00
C PRO A 39 7.11 -7.01 -15.62
N ALA A 40 6.45 -6.33 -14.69
CA ALA A 40 6.87 -6.16 -13.31
C ALA A 40 5.91 -6.91 -12.39
N ARG A 41 6.46 -7.42 -11.29
CA ARG A 41 5.70 -8.12 -10.25
C ARG A 41 5.84 -7.39 -8.93
N THR A 42 4.73 -7.21 -8.26
CA THR A 42 4.70 -6.74 -6.87
C THR A 42 3.85 -7.69 -6.04
N TYR A 43 3.88 -7.56 -4.72
CA TYR A 43 2.91 -8.23 -3.87
C TYR A 43 2.08 -7.24 -3.06
N SER A 44 0.84 -7.63 -2.78
CA SER A 44 -0.02 -7.01 -1.77
C SER A 44 -0.12 -7.93 -0.56
N GLU A 45 -0.09 -7.35 0.63
CA GLU A 45 -0.22 -8.06 1.89
C GLU A 45 -1.63 -7.90 2.45
N TRP A 46 -2.14 -8.96 3.07
CA TRP A 46 -3.45 -9.02 3.70
C TRP A 46 -3.32 -9.81 5.01
N ILE A 47 -3.77 -9.25 6.12
CA ILE A 47 -3.68 -9.87 7.44
C ILE A 47 -5.07 -10.36 7.84
N VAL A 48 -5.19 -11.64 8.15
CA VAL A 48 -6.46 -12.22 8.62
C VAL A 48 -6.81 -11.60 9.97
N THR A 49 -8.02 -11.06 10.07
CA THR A 49 -8.52 -10.39 11.28
C THR A 49 -9.32 -11.35 12.15
N ASP A 50 -9.62 -10.93 13.37
CA ASP A 50 -10.57 -11.57 14.28
C ASP A 50 -12.04 -11.43 13.81
N LYS A 51 -12.29 -10.48 12.91
CA LYS A 51 -13.61 -10.17 12.38
C LYS A 51 -14.06 -11.15 11.31
N LYS A 52 -15.38 -11.32 11.23
CA LYS A 52 -16.05 -12.13 10.22
C LYS A 52 -17.01 -11.28 9.40
N ALA A 53 -17.15 -11.62 8.13
CA ALA A 53 -18.10 -10.99 7.23
C ALA A 53 -19.54 -11.21 7.75
N PRO A 54 -20.38 -10.17 7.73
CA PRO A 54 -21.78 -10.31 8.11
C PRO A 54 -22.47 -11.33 7.19
N PHE A 55 -23.44 -12.07 7.73
CA PHE A 55 -24.23 -13.13 7.07
C PHE A 55 -23.48 -14.41 6.67
N THR A 56 -22.27 -14.33 6.14
CA THR A 56 -21.52 -15.52 5.67
C THR A 56 -20.64 -16.14 6.77
N GLY A 57 -20.27 -15.36 7.80
CA GLY A 57 -19.38 -15.83 8.87
C GLY A 57 -17.95 -16.13 8.41
N HIS A 58 -17.59 -15.73 7.18
CA HIS A 58 -16.26 -15.94 6.64
C HIS A 58 -15.25 -14.98 7.27
N PRO A 59 -14.01 -15.41 7.53
CA PRO A 59 -12.97 -14.54 8.07
C PRO A 59 -12.67 -13.39 7.10
N LEU A 60 -12.45 -12.21 7.67
CA LEU A 60 -12.03 -11.01 6.94
C LEU A 60 -10.51 -10.88 7.00
N ALA A 61 -9.92 -10.40 5.92
CA ALA A 61 -8.53 -9.96 5.88
C ALA A 61 -8.47 -8.45 5.62
N GLN A 62 -7.51 -7.78 6.26
CA GLN A 62 -7.27 -6.36 6.11
C GLN A 62 -5.92 -6.11 5.44
N SER A 63 -5.90 -5.24 4.45
CA SER A 63 -4.64 -4.78 3.86
C SER A 63 -4.01 -3.69 4.74
N PRO A 64 -2.76 -3.84 5.20
CA PRO A 64 -2.09 -2.82 6.00
C PRO A 64 -1.69 -1.59 5.18
N SER A 65 -1.63 -1.69 3.85
CA SER A 65 -1.19 -0.58 2.99
C SER A 65 -2.27 0.47 2.74
N HIS A 66 -3.53 0.07 2.68
CA HIS A 66 -4.65 0.99 2.41
C HIS A 66 -5.84 0.81 3.37
N GLY A 67 -5.72 -0.06 4.38
CA GLY A 67 -6.73 -0.30 5.42
C GLY A 67 -8.01 -1.00 4.94
N GLY A 68 -8.07 -1.42 3.67
CA GLY A 68 -9.25 -2.04 3.07
C GLY A 68 -9.48 -3.46 3.59
N PHE A 69 -10.75 -3.87 3.68
CA PHE A 69 -11.16 -5.19 4.14
C PHE A 69 -11.72 -6.01 2.97
N ASP A 70 -11.42 -7.30 2.97
CA ASP A 70 -12.04 -8.27 2.06
C ASP A 70 -12.30 -9.59 2.79
N SER A 71 -13.26 -10.38 2.31
CA SER A 71 -13.45 -11.73 2.83
C SER A 71 -12.37 -12.64 2.24
N VAL A 72 -11.80 -13.54 3.04
CA VAL A 72 -10.74 -14.45 2.55
C VAL A 72 -11.19 -15.28 1.33
N PRO A 73 -12.43 -15.80 1.25
CA PRO A 73 -12.92 -16.44 0.04
C PRO A 73 -13.02 -15.52 -1.18
N SER A 74 -13.47 -14.28 -0.98
CA SER A 74 -13.55 -13.29 -2.06
C SER A 74 -12.17 -12.92 -2.58
N LEU A 75 -11.21 -12.73 -1.66
CA LEU A 75 -9.82 -12.46 -1.97
C LEU A 75 -9.23 -13.60 -2.82
N LEU A 76 -9.43 -14.86 -2.41
CA LEU A 76 -8.95 -16.01 -3.17
C LEU A 76 -9.61 -16.08 -4.57
N ALA A 77 -10.91 -15.81 -4.65
CA ALA A 77 -11.63 -15.85 -5.93
C ALA A 77 -11.18 -14.75 -6.90
N ARG A 78 -10.89 -13.54 -6.39
CA ARG A 78 -10.42 -12.40 -7.19
C ARG A 78 -9.00 -12.63 -7.69
N GLU A 79 -8.09 -12.99 -6.79
CA GLU A 79 -6.65 -13.01 -7.06
C GLU A 79 -6.14 -14.36 -7.59
N ARG A 80 -6.99 -15.39 -7.55
CA ARG A 80 -6.76 -16.77 -8.01
C ARG A 80 -5.72 -17.56 -7.23
N ASP A 81 -4.68 -16.92 -6.72
CA ASP A 81 -3.62 -17.53 -5.92
C ASP A 81 -3.29 -16.66 -4.69
N ILE A 82 -3.23 -17.30 -3.52
CA ILE A 82 -2.82 -16.68 -2.26
C ILE A 82 -1.60 -17.44 -1.73
N TYR A 83 -0.54 -16.71 -1.41
CA TYR A 83 0.68 -17.23 -0.80
C TYR A 83 0.69 -16.92 0.69
N THR A 84 1.31 -17.77 1.49
CA THR A 84 1.46 -17.55 2.95
C THR A 84 2.90 -17.29 3.35
N THR A 85 3.83 -17.56 2.46
CA THR A 85 5.21 -17.13 2.56
C THR A 85 5.40 -15.83 1.80
N ARG A 86 6.14 -14.89 2.40
CA ARG A 86 6.43 -13.59 1.79
C ARG A 86 7.16 -13.79 0.44
N PRO A 87 6.60 -13.28 -0.67
CA PRO A 87 7.26 -13.37 -1.98
C PRO A 87 8.54 -12.52 -2.02
N ASN A 88 9.55 -12.98 -2.77
CA ASN A 88 10.76 -12.20 -3.04
C ASN A 88 10.54 -11.20 -4.20
N VAL A 89 9.48 -10.41 -4.12
CA VAL A 89 9.15 -9.30 -5.04
C VAL A 89 8.82 -8.05 -4.22
N PRO A 90 8.90 -6.83 -4.78
CA PRO A 90 8.62 -5.61 -4.02
C PRO A 90 7.16 -5.53 -3.55
N ASN A 91 6.93 -4.95 -2.37
CA ASN A 91 5.58 -4.70 -1.85
C ASN A 91 4.95 -3.51 -2.57
N LEU A 92 3.76 -3.69 -3.15
CA LEU A 92 2.99 -2.64 -3.83
C LEU A 92 2.64 -1.51 -2.86
N GLY A 93 2.21 -1.85 -1.64
CA GLY A 93 1.83 -0.87 -0.61
C GLY A 93 2.98 0.00 -0.12
N VAL A 94 4.20 -0.54 -0.11
CA VAL A 94 5.42 0.24 0.21
C VAL A 94 5.78 1.16 -0.95
N ARG A 95 5.56 0.72 -2.20
CA ARG A 95 5.78 1.57 -3.38
C ARG A 95 4.83 2.77 -3.40
N ASP A 96 3.55 2.53 -3.15
CA ASP A 96 2.52 3.58 -3.21
C ASP A 96 2.62 4.56 -2.03
N SER A 97 2.91 4.05 -0.81
CA SER A 97 3.17 4.93 0.35
C SER A 97 4.45 5.75 0.18
N HIS A 98 5.53 5.17 -0.33
CA HIS A 98 6.76 5.91 -0.62
C HIS A 98 6.51 7.04 -1.63
N ASN A 99 5.75 6.77 -2.71
CA ASN A 99 5.37 7.78 -3.69
C ASN A 99 4.52 8.90 -3.08
N ALA A 100 3.53 8.55 -2.25
CA ALA A 100 2.69 9.53 -1.56
C ALA A 100 3.49 10.42 -0.59
N PHE A 101 4.42 9.84 0.19
CA PHE A 101 5.29 10.59 1.09
C PHE A 101 6.29 11.47 0.33
N SER A 102 6.83 11.00 -0.80
CA SER A 102 7.72 11.83 -1.63
C SER A 102 6.97 13.02 -2.24
N ASP A 103 5.73 12.84 -2.69
CA ASP A 103 4.94 13.93 -3.28
C ASP A 103 4.61 14.99 -2.23
N VAL A 104 4.21 14.57 -1.02
CA VAL A 104 3.97 15.49 0.10
C VAL A 104 5.26 16.22 0.52
N ALA A 105 6.39 15.52 0.58
CA ALA A 105 7.69 16.11 0.90
C ALA A 105 8.14 17.12 -0.17
N HIS A 106 7.93 16.83 -1.46
CA HIS A 106 8.23 17.74 -2.56
C HIS A 106 7.32 18.98 -2.54
N GLN A 107 6.03 18.82 -2.23
CA GLN A 107 5.12 19.96 -2.07
C GLN A 107 5.51 20.83 -0.89
N ALA A 108 5.90 20.24 0.25
CA ALA A 108 6.39 20.98 1.40
C ALA A 108 7.68 21.74 1.09
N ALA A 109 8.63 21.11 0.39
CA ALA A 109 9.87 21.76 -0.04
C ALA A 109 9.61 22.95 -0.98
N ARG A 110 8.65 22.83 -1.91
CA ARG A 110 8.25 23.95 -2.80
C ARG A 110 7.68 25.13 -2.01
N ARG A 111 6.79 24.88 -1.05
CA ARG A 111 6.21 25.96 -0.22
C ARG A 111 7.27 26.69 0.61
N VAL A 112 8.26 25.97 1.13
CA VAL A 112 9.38 26.59 1.87
C VAL A 112 10.24 27.44 0.93
N ALA A 113 10.54 26.93 -0.26
CA ALA A 113 11.30 27.68 -1.27
C ALA A 113 10.57 28.95 -1.72
N GLU A 114 9.25 28.87 -1.97
CA GLU A 114 8.41 30.01 -2.32
C GLU A 114 8.39 31.07 -1.20
N LYS A 115 8.23 30.63 0.06
CA LYS A 115 8.25 31.55 1.21
C LYS A 115 9.60 32.27 1.36
N HIS A 116 10.72 31.55 1.20
CA HIS A 116 12.04 32.18 1.24
C HIS A 116 12.26 33.17 0.09
N ALA A 117 11.72 32.89 -1.10
CA ALA A 117 11.79 33.82 -2.22
C ALA A 117 10.98 35.11 -1.95
N GLU A 118 9.81 35.01 -1.33
CA GLU A 118 9.00 36.16 -0.92
C GLU A 118 9.69 37.01 0.13
N GLU A 119 10.29 36.40 1.16
CA GLU A 119 11.04 37.09 2.21
C GLU A 119 12.26 37.84 1.63
N ALA A 120 13.03 37.17 0.76
CA ALA A 120 14.17 37.78 0.09
C ALA A 120 13.76 38.96 -0.81
N ALA A 121 12.64 38.84 -1.53
CA ALA A 121 12.10 39.92 -2.35
C ALA A 121 11.65 41.11 -1.48
N ALA A 122 10.99 40.85 -0.35
CA ALA A 122 10.55 41.88 0.59
C ALA A 122 11.73 42.62 1.26
N ASP A 123 12.80 41.90 1.59
CA ASP A 123 14.03 42.47 2.15
C ASP A 123 14.78 43.31 1.11
N MET A 124 14.89 42.84 -0.13
CA MET A 124 15.45 43.66 -1.22
C MET A 124 14.62 44.91 -1.48
N ALA A 125 13.29 44.81 -1.52
CA ALA A 125 12.41 45.96 -1.69
C ALA A 125 12.59 47.00 -0.56
N ARG A 126 12.78 46.55 0.69
CA ARG A 126 13.10 47.43 1.83
C ARG A 126 14.45 48.11 1.68
N LEU A 127 15.48 47.38 1.26
CA LEU A 127 16.82 47.93 0.99
C LEU A 127 16.78 49.01 -0.11
N TYR A 128 16.17 48.71 -1.25
CA TYR A 128 16.05 49.68 -2.36
C TYR A 128 15.25 50.92 -1.97
N LYS A 129 14.17 50.77 -1.18
CA LYS A 129 13.38 51.90 -0.67
C LYS A 129 14.17 52.78 0.30
N ALA A 130 15.10 52.22 1.07
CA ALA A 130 15.98 52.96 1.96
C ALA A 130 17.10 53.70 1.20
N VAL A 131 17.61 53.08 0.12
CA VAL A 131 18.67 53.66 -0.72
C VAL A 131 18.15 54.80 -1.59
N GLY A 132 16.95 54.70 -2.16
CA GLY A 132 16.35 55.76 -2.99
C GLY A 132 15.85 57.01 -2.24
N ARG A 133 16.10 57.09 -0.92
CA ARG A 133 15.72 58.22 -0.05
C ARG A 133 16.91 59.11 0.36
N ARG A 134 18.09 58.86 -0.19
CA ARG A 134 19.27 59.75 -0.14
C ARG A 134 19.43 60.45 -1.46
#